data_AF-A0A841D772-F1
#
_entry.id   AF-A0A841D772-F1
#
_cell.length_a   1.000
_cell.length_b   1.000
_cell.length_c   1.000
_cell.angle_alpha   90.00
_cell.angle_beta   90.00
_cell.angle_gamma   90.00
#
_symmetry.space_group_name_H-M   'P 1'
#
loop_
_entity.id
_entity.type
_entity.pdbx_description
1 polymer ?
#
loop_
_entity_poly.entity_id
_entity_poly.type
_entity_poly.pdbx_seq_one_letter_code
_entity_poly.pdbx_strand_id
1 'polypeptide(L)'
;MTGEAGDLDWAERLAHGIVRSGVPHRRTAGFWNTACQCCGTAGLVELFTGLWAATGRERHLEFARTLADDLIGRGTDRDGRGLRWYQAYRRLRPGEVSADTGYMVGAAGIGAALLHVDAALRGDAGRQVILLPDNPFPAIPVPLAPPHLPA
;
A
#
# COMPACT_ATOMS: atom_id res chain seq x y z
N MET A 1 7.94 -14.53 -2.91
CA MET A 1 8.29 -15.43 -1.79
C MET A 1 8.60 -16.79 -2.38
N THR A 2 9.64 -17.46 -1.90
CA THR A 2 10.08 -18.75 -2.47
C THR A 2 9.15 -19.93 -2.13
N GLY A 3 8.15 -19.70 -1.28
CA GLY A 3 7.23 -20.73 -0.78
C GLY A 3 7.73 -21.42 0.50
N GLU A 4 8.94 -21.10 0.93
CA GLU A 4 9.51 -21.58 2.20
C GLU A 4 8.77 -20.97 3.39
N ALA A 5 8.28 -21.82 4.31
CA ALA A 5 7.52 -21.39 5.47
C ALA A 5 8.27 -20.38 6.35
N GLY A 6 9.61 -20.40 6.33
CA GLY A 6 10.46 -19.45 7.06
C GLY A 6 10.39 -18.01 6.55
N ASP A 7 10.15 -17.80 5.26
CA ASP A 7 10.10 -16.44 4.67
C ASP A 7 8.86 -15.69 5.17
N LEU A 8 7.73 -16.38 5.25
CA LEU A 8 6.47 -15.81 5.72
C LEU A 8 6.51 -15.48 7.22
N ASP A 9 7.11 -16.36 8.05
CA ASP A 9 7.29 -16.11 9.49
C ASP A 9 8.12 -14.84 9.72
N TRP A 10 9.22 -14.67 8.97
CA TRP A 10 10.02 -13.45 9.04
C TRP A 10 9.24 -12.21 8.59
N ALA A 11 8.49 -12.30 7.50
CA ALA A 11 7.65 -11.19 7.02
C ALA A 11 6.61 -10.77 8.07
N GLU A 12 5.96 -11.73 8.73
CA GLU A 12 4.99 -11.46 9.80
C GLU A 12 5.63 -10.83 11.03
N ARG A 13 6.82 -11.28 11.44
CA ARG A 13 7.57 -10.68 12.55
C ARG A 13 7.95 -9.23 12.26
N LEU A 14 8.43 -8.95 11.05
CA LEU A 14 8.75 -7.59 10.61
C LEU A 14 7.49 -6.71 10.58
N ALA A 15 6.39 -7.22 10.04
CA ALA A 15 5.10 -6.53 10.03
C ALA A 15 4.61 -6.22 11.46
N HIS A 16 4.77 -7.15 12.39
CA HIS A 16 4.44 -6.92 13.80
C HIS A 16 5.29 -5.78 14.40
N GLY A 17 6.58 -5.72 14.07
CA GLY A 17 7.45 -4.60 14.44
C GLY A 17 6.96 -3.25 13.91
N ILE A 18 6.47 -3.21 12.66
CA ILE A 18 5.89 -2.01 12.05
C ILE A 18 4.65 -1.57 12.84
N VAL A 19 3.70 -2.46 13.13
CA VAL A 19 2.51 -2.12 13.92
C VAL A 19 2.90 -1.59 15.30
N ARG A 20 3.83 -2.26 15.98
CA ARG A 20 4.32 -1.87 17.32
C ARG A 20 5.08 -0.54 17.33
N SER A 21 5.61 -0.09 16.18
CA SER A 21 6.23 1.22 16.06
C SER A 21 5.21 2.36 16.19
N GLY A 22 3.92 2.10 15.95
CA GLY A 22 2.83 3.07 16.08
C GLY A 22 2.57 3.91 14.82
N VAL A 23 3.12 3.52 13.67
CA VAL A 23 2.77 4.13 12.38
C VAL A 23 1.29 3.89 12.04
N PRO A 24 0.64 4.79 11.29
CA PRO A 24 1.18 6.04 10.73
C PRO A 24 1.14 7.24 11.70
N HIS A 25 0.50 7.09 12.87
CA HIS A 25 0.20 8.20 13.77
C HIS A 25 1.41 8.66 14.61
N ARG A 26 2.28 7.74 15.02
CA ARG A 26 3.49 8.07 15.77
C ARG A 26 4.59 8.55 14.82
N ARG A 27 4.95 9.83 14.93
CA ARG A 27 6.05 10.45 14.18
C ARG A 27 7.11 10.94 15.18
N THR A 28 8.36 10.53 14.97
CA THR A 28 9.50 10.89 15.85
C THR A 28 10.35 11.99 15.22
N ALA A 29 11.27 12.57 15.99
CA ALA A 29 12.29 13.45 15.45
C ALA A 29 13.04 12.73 14.30
N GLY A 30 13.21 13.43 13.17
CA GLY A 30 13.81 12.85 11.96
C GLY A 30 12.85 12.05 11.07
N PHE A 31 11.54 12.06 11.34
CA PHE A 31 10.54 11.45 10.47
C PHE A 31 10.66 11.99 9.04
N TRP A 32 10.80 11.07 8.08
CA TRP A 32 10.87 11.42 6.67
C TRP A 32 9.46 11.53 6.10
N ASN A 33 9.03 12.76 5.78
CA ASN A 33 7.68 13.01 5.26
C ASN A 33 7.52 12.50 3.82
N THR A 34 7.30 11.19 3.68
CA THR A 34 7.08 10.49 2.41
C THR A 34 5.76 9.73 2.43
N ALA A 35 5.06 9.73 1.31
CA ALA A 35 3.81 8.99 1.11
C ALA A 35 3.98 7.83 0.11
N CYS A 36 5.10 7.83 -0.63
CA CYS A 36 5.37 6.99 -1.78
C CYS A 36 5.58 5.50 -1.51
N GLN A 37 5.68 4.73 -2.59
CA GLN A 37 5.80 3.26 -2.58
C GLN A 37 7.10 2.78 -1.91
N CYS A 38 8.24 3.43 -2.15
CA CYS A 38 9.53 2.89 -1.71
C CYS A 38 9.84 3.08 -0.21
N CYS A 39 9.29 4.11 0.43
CA CYS A 39 9.63 4.43 1.83
C CYS A 39 8.52 5.15 2.61
N GLY A 40 7.31 5.26 2.02
CA GLY A 40 6.18 5.94 2.63
C GLY A 40 5.02 5.01 2.94
N THR A 41 3.90 5.60 3.36
CA THR A 41 2.68 4.87 3.75
C THR A 41 2.13 3.99 2.62
N ALA A 42 2.26 4.38 1.34
CA ALA A 42 1.80 3.54 0.22
C ALA A 42 2.49 2.17 0.17
N GLY A 43 3.81 2.11 0.41
CA GLY A 43 4.52 0.84 0.48
C GLY A 43 4.05 -0.05 1.64
N LEU A 44 3.67 0.57 2.76
CA LEU A 44 3.08 -0.16 3.88
C LEU A 44 1.68 -0.68 3.53
N VAL A 45 0.86 0.08 2.81
CA VAL A 45 -0.44 -0.39 2.31
C VAL A 45 -0.27 -1.65 1.46
N GLU A 46 0.67 -1.64 0.51
CA GLU A 46 0.97 -2.82 -0.33
C GLU A 46 1.45 -4.01 0.50
N LEU A 47 2.36 -3.79 1.46
CA LEU A 47 2.86 -4.84 2.35
C LEU A 47 1.72 -5.54 3.09
N PHE A 48 0.86 -4.78 3.75
CA PHE A 48 -0.22 -5.35 4.57
C PHE A 48 -1.36 -5.92 3.72
N THR A 49 -1.63 -5.35 2.55
CA THR A 49 -2.57 -5.94 1.58
C THR A 49 -2.04 -7.26 1.04
N GLY A 50 -0.75 -7.34 0.72
CA GLY A 50 -0.09 -8.57 0.28
C GLY A 50 -0.02 -9.65 1.37
N LEU A 51 0.24 -9.27 2.62
CA LEU A 51 0.19 -10.19 3.77
C LEU A 51 -1.21 -10.75 3.99
N TRP A 52 -2.26 -9.92 3.85
CA TRP A 52 -3.63 -10.42 3.87
C TRP A 52 -3.86 -11.41 2.72
N ALA A 53 -3.46 -11.09 1.50
CA ALA A 53 -3.62 -11.97 0.34
C ALA A 53 -2.89 -13.32 0.53
N ALA A 54 -1.71 -13.32 1.15
CA ALA A 54 -0.91 -14.52 1.39
C ALA A 54 -1.41 -15.37 2.56
N THR A 55 -2.08 -14.78 3.56
CA THR A 55 -2.40 -15.45 4.83
C THR A 55 -3.89 -15.58 5.12
N GLY A 56 -4.73 -14.80 4.46
CA GLY A 56 -6.17 -14.66 4.75
C GLY A 56 -6.49 -14.03 6.11
N ARG A 57 -5.51 -13.41 6.80
CA ARG A 57 -5.72 -12.89 8.15
C ARG A 57 -6.19 -11.45 8.15
N GLU A 58 -7.42 -11.24 8.61
CA GLU A 58 -8.12 -9.94 8.62
C GLU A 58 -7.35 -8.80 9.30
N ARG A 59 -6.58 -9.09 10.37
CA ARG A 59 -5.74 -8.08 11.04
C ARG A 59 -4.82 -7.31 10.08
N HIS A 60 -4.37 -7.95 9.00
CA HIS A 60 -3.49 -7.30 8.03
C HIS A 60 -4.29 -6.33 7.15
N LEU A 61 -5.49 -6.73 6.74
CA LEU A 61 -6.40 -5.88 5.96
C LEU A 61 -6.91 -4.69 6.78
N GLU A 62 -7.24 -4.90 8.05
CA GLU A 62 -7.63 -3.83 8.98
C GLU A 62 -6.52 -2.77 9.13
N PHE A 63 -5.26 -3.22 9.25
CA PHE A 63 -4.13 -2.31 9.33
C PHE A 63 -3.84 -1.64 7.98
N ALA A 64 -3.95 -2.35 6.87
CA ALA A 64 -3.85 -1.78 5.52
C ALA A 64 -4.89 -0.66 5.32
N ARG A 65 -6.12 -0.86 5.77
CA ARG A 65 -7.18 0.17 5.76
C ARG A 65 -6.80 1.38 6.60
N THR A 66 -6.28 1.17 7.82
CA THR A 66 -5.81 2.27 8.68
C THR A 66 -4.72 3.10 8.00
N LEU A 67 -3.78 2.45 7.31
CA LEU A 67 -2.74 3.11 6.53
C LEU A 67 -3.31 3.86 5.31
N ALA A 68 -4.30 3.28 4.64
CA ALA A 68 -4.97 3.89 3.49
C ALA A 68 -5.73 5.16 3.91
N ASP A 69 -6.41 5.14 5.06
CA ASP A 69 -7.11 6.31 5.60
C ASP A 69 -6.13 7.46 5.92
N ASP A 70 -4.97 7.17 6.54
CA ASP A 70 -3.90 8.18 6.71
C ASP A 70 -3.39 8.70 5.36
N LEU A 71 -3.17 7.81 4.41
CA LEU A 71 -2.66 8.17 3.09
C LEU A 71 -3.64 9.09 2.34
N ILE A 72 -4.94 8.79 2.35
CA ILE A 72 -5.99 9.65 1.79
C ILE A 72 -6.02 10.99 2.53
N GLY A 73 -5.97 10.99 3.87
CA GLY A 73 -5.98 12.20 4.68
C GLY A 73 -4.76 13.13 4.45
N ARG A 74 -3.64 12.60 3.93
CA ARG A 74 -2.47 13.38 3.53
C ARG A 74 -2.59 13.99 2.13
N GLY A 75 -3.58 13.57 1.33
CA GLY A 75 -3.83 14.11 0.00
C GLY A 75 -4.36 15.54 0.05
N THR A 76 -3.95 16.35 -0.91
CA THR A 76 -4.37 17.75 -1.05
C THR A 76 -5.14 17.94 -2.35
N ASP A 77 -6.37 18.45 -2.29
CA ASP A 77 -7.19 18.80 -3.45
C ASP A 77 -7.74 20.24 -3.33
N ARG A 78 -6.84 21.22 -3.29
CA ARG A 78 -7.24 22.63 -3.09
C ARG A 78 -7.96 23.25 -4.29
N ASP A 79 -7.78 22.69 -5.47
CA ASP A 79 -8.31 23.24 -6.72
C ASP A 79 -9.44 22.37 -7.33
N GLY A 80 -9.87 21.32 -6.63
CA GLY A 80 -10.91 20.40 -7.10
C GLY A 80 -10.52 19.59 -8.34
N ARG A 81 -9.22 19.51 -8.66
CA ARG A 81 -8.71 18.77 -9.83
C ARG A 81 -8.08 17.43 -9.44
N GLY A 82 -8.25 17.00 -8.20
CA GLY A 82 -7.82 15.71 -7.69
C GLY A 82 -6.69 15.81 -6.66
N LEU A 83 -6.55 14.71 -5.93
CA LEU A 83 -5.60 14.59 -4.83
C LEU A 83 -4.15 14.65 -5.30
N ARG A 84 -3.34 15.37 -4.54
CA ARG A 84 -1.89 15.49 -4.70
C ARG A 84 -1.22 15.20 -3.37
N TRP A 85 -0.13 14.43 -3.40
CA TRP A 85 0.66 14.10 -2.21
C TRP A 85 1.97 14.86 -2.24
N TYR A 86 2.01 15.97 -1.52
CA TYR A 86 3.22 16.76 -1.34
C TYR A 86 4.13 16.09 -0.30
N GLN A 87 5.36 15.79 -0.69
CA GLN A 87 6.30 15.05 0.14
C GLN A 87 7.73 15.56 -0.01
N ALA A 88 8.53 15.38 1.04
CA ALA A 88 9.95 15.72 1.06
C ALA A 88 10.81 14.52 0.66
N TYR A 89 10.60 14.00 -0.56
CA TYR A 89 11.21 12.73 -1.00
C TYR A 89 12.74 12.76 -1.03
N ARG A 90 13.39 13.91 -1.21
CA ARG A 90 14.85 13.97 -1.35
C ARG A 90 15.49 14.17 0.02
N ARG A 91 16.02 13.09 0.62
CA ARG A 91 16.60 13.11 1.97
C ARG A 91 17.66 14.20 2.19
N LEU A 92 18.53 14.41 1.19
CA LEU A 92 19.60 15.41 1.24
C LEU A 92 19.13 16.84 0.95
N ARG A 93 17.87 17.00 0.51
CA ARG A 93 17.25 18.30 0.16
C ARG A 93 15.83 18.35 0.75
N PRO A 94 15.69 18.31 2.09
CA PRO A 94 14.38 18.14 2.74
C PRO A 94 13.42 19.32 2.55
N GLY A 95 13.92 20.49 2.16
CA GLY A 95 13.09 21.65 1.79
C GLY A 95 12.45 21.53 0.40
N GLU A 96 12.90 20.59 -0.43
CA GLU A 96 12.29 20.33 -1.73
C GLU A 96 11.06 19.43 -1.55
N VAL A 97 9.90 20.08 -1.46
CA VAL A 97 8.59 19.43 -1.38
C VAL A 97 7.94 19.42 -2.75
N SER A 98 7.65 18.22 -3.28
CA SER A 98 7.02 18.03 -4.58
C SER A 98 5.83 17.08 -4.49
N ALA A 99 4.89 17.24 -5.43
CA ALA A 99 3.84 16.28 -5.71
C ALA A 99 4.21 15.56 -7.02
N ASP A 100 5.05 14.54 -6.91
CA ASP A 100 5.48 13.74 -8.05
C ASP A 100 4.33 12.89 -8.59
N THR A 101 4.39 12.49 -9.87
CA THR A 101 3.30 11.73 -10.53
C THR A 101 3.65 10.28 -10.80
N GLY A 102 4.93 9.91 -10.83
CA GLY A 102 5.39 8.56 -11.20
C GLY A 102 5.00 7.46 -10.20
N TYR A 103 5.27 6.19 -10.55
CA TYR A 103 4.86 5.05 -9.72
C TYR A 103 5.63 4.98 -8.39
N MET A 104 6.97 4.95 -8.43
CA MET A 104 7.78 4.74 -7.22
C MET A 104 7.63 5.86 -6.20
N VAL A 105 7.55 7.12 -6.67
CA VAL A 105 7.61 8.31 -5.83
C VAL A 105 6.27 9.03 -5.77
N GLY A 106 5.44 8.94 -6.80
CA GLY A 106 4.35 9.88 -7.01
C GLY A 106 2.95 9.31 -6.88
N ALA A 107 1.99 10.12 -7.34
CA ALA A 107 0.57 9.86 -7.28
C ALA A 107 0.16 8.54 -7.97
N ALA A 108 0.83 8.10 -9.03
CA ALA A 108 0.48 6.85 -9.70
C ALA A 108 0.66 5.62 -8.79
N GLY A 109 1.75 5.54 -8.02
CA GLY A 109 1.95 4.43 -7.09
C GLY A 109 1.09 4.54 -5.85
N ILE A 110 0.87 5.75 -5.35
CA ILE A 110 -0.05 6.00 -4.24
C ILE A 110 -1.48 5.56 -4.62
N GLY A 111 -1.94 5.95 -5.81
CA GLY A 111 -3.23 5.53 -6.35
C GLY A 111 -3.33 4.02 -6.54
N ALA A 112 -2.26 3.37 -7.04
CA ALA A 112 -2.22 1.90 -7.16
C ALA A 112 -2.41 1.21 -5.80
N ALA A 113 -1.68 1.64 -4.76
CA ALA A 113 -1.82 1.07 -3.42
C ALA A 113 -3.24 1.23 -2.86
N LEU A 114 -3.85 2.40 -3.06
CA LEU A 114 -5.24 2.66 -2.65
C LEU A 114 -6.25 1.78 -3.40
N LEU A 115 -6.04 1.55 -4.70
CA LEU A 115 -6.90 0.66 -5.48
C LEU A 115 -6.74 -0.81 -5.06
N HIS A 116 -5.52 -1.24 -4.73
CA HIS A 116 -5.26 -2.60 -4.27
C HIS A 116 -5.95 -2.90 -2.94
N VAL A 117 -5.87 -2.00 -1.96
CA VAL A 117 -6.55 -2.19 -0.67
C VAL A 117 -8.08 -2.05 -0.79
N ASP A 118 -8.58 -1.13 -1.62
CA ASP A 118 -10.03 -1.02 -1.90
C ASP A 118 -10.57 -2.32 -2.53
N ALA A 119 -9.83 -2.91 -3.47
CA ALA A 119 -10.20 -4.19 -4.06
C ALA A 119 -10.18 -5.33 -3.04
N ALA A 120 -9.23 -5.34 -2.09
CA ALA A 120 -9.20 -6.31 -1.01
C ALA A 120 -10.40 -6.15 -0.04
N LEU A 121 -10.77 -4.91 0.29
CA LEU A 121 -11.86 -4.59 1.23
C LEU A 121 -13.26 -4.94 0.70
N ARG A 122 -13.47 -4.89 -0.62
CA ARG A 122 -14.81 -5.11 -1.21
C ARG A 122 -15.24 -6.56 -1.25
N GLY A 123 -14.36 -7.52 -0.94
CA GLY A 123 -14.68 -8.95 -0.83
C GLY A 123 -15.08 -9.65 -2.15
N ASP A 124 -15.46 -8.89 -3.17
CA ASP A 124 -15.87 -9.40 -4.47
C ASP A 124 -14.70 -9.23 -5.45
N ALA A 125 -13.98 -10.33 -5.65
CA ALA A 125 -12.86 -10.45 -6.58
C ALA A 125 -11.70 -9.46 -6.33
N GLY A 126 -10.84 -9.79 -5.37
CA GLY A 126 -9.62 -9.03 -5.11
C GLY A 126 -8.79 -8.82 -6.38
N ARG A 127 -8.37 -7.59 -6.61
CA ARG A 127 -7.58 -7.19 -7.78
C ARG A 127 -6.32 -6.49 -7.29
N GLN A 128 -5.19 -7.18 -7.31
CA GLN A 128 -3.91 -6.48 -7.46
C GLN A 128 -3.74 -6.25 -8.96
N VAL A 129 -4.09 -5.04 -9.40
CA VAL A 129 -4.14 -4.67 -10.82
C VAL A 129 -2.73 -4.60 -11.41
N ILE A 130 -1.74 -4.33 -10.57
CA ILE A 130 -0.33 -4.21 -10.96
C ILE A 130 0.51 -5.16 -10.09
N LEU A 131 0.92 -6.30 -10.65
CA LEU A 131 2.00 -7.12 -10.10
C LEU A 131 3.31 -6.70 -10.73
N LEU A 132 4.15 -6.01 -9.96
CA LEU A 132 5.52 -5.75 -10.37
C LEU A 132 6.35 -7.05 -10.31
N PRO A 133 7.40 -7.18 -11.13
CA PRO A 133 8.24 -8.38 -11.16
C PRO A 133 8.88 -8.75 -9.81
N ASP A 134 9.03 -7.76 -8.92
CA ASP A 134 9.60 -7.89 -7.59
C ASP A 134 8.53 -8.11 -6.49
N ASN A 135 7.25 -8.26 -6.83
CA ASN A 135 6.19 -8.53 -5.85
C ASN A 135 6.45 -9.86 -5.12
N PRO A 136 6.64 -9.85 -3.79
CA PRO A 136 6.91 -11.07 -3.04
C PRO A 136 5.63 -11.86 -2.74
N PHE A 137 4.45 -11.27 -2.88
CA PHE A 137 3.18 -11.89 -2.52
C PHE A 137 2.52 -12.58 -3.73
N PRO A 138 1.68 -13.60 -3.49
CA PRO A 138 0.88 -14.20 -4.55
C PRO A 138 0.08 -13.13 -5.28
N ALA A 139 -0.12 -13.31 -6.58
CA ALA A 139 -1.16 -12.56 -7.26
C ALA A 139 -2.49 -12.79 -6.54
N ILE A 140 -3.20 -11.72 -6.22
CA ILE A 140 -4.57 -11.85 -5.73
C ILE A 140 -5.37 -12.52 -6.86
N PRO A 141 -5.96 -13.71 -6.63
CA PRO A 141 -6.49 -14.50 -7.73
C PRO A 141 -7.62 -13.76 -8.45
N VAL A 142 -7.57 -13.76 -9.78
CA VAL A 142 -8.63 -13.26 -10.64
C VAL A 142 -9.85 -14.17 -10.44
N PRO A 143 -11.07 -13.65 -10.20
CA PRO A 143 -12.26 -14.49 -10.25
C PRO A 143 -12.36 -15.13 -11.65
N LEU A 144 -12.68 -16.42 -11.70
CA LEU A 144 -13.09 -17.03 -12.96
C LEU A 144 -14.27 -16.20 -13.51
N ALA A 145 -14.22 -15.85 -14.79
CA ALA A 145 -15.29 -15.09 -15.44
C ALA A 145 -16.66 -15.69 -15.07
N PRO A 146 -17.68 -14.87 -14.78
CA PRO A 146 -19.01 -15.40 -14.49
C PRO A 146 -19.42 -16.32 -15.64
N PRO A 147 -20.04 -17.48 -15.35
CA PRO A 147 -20.48 -18.40 -16.38
C PRO A 147 -21.34 -17.62 -17.37
N HIS A 148 -20.99 -17.71 -18.64
CA HIS A 148 -21.72 -17.08 -19.73
C HIS A 148 -23.18 -17.54 -19.60
N LEU A 149 -24.13 -16.62 -19.41
CA LEU A 149 -25.54 -16.98 -19.49
C LEU A 149 -25.79 -17.46 -20.93
N PRO A 150 -26.27 -18.69 -21.16
CA PRO A 150 -26.66 -19.09 -22.50
C PRO A 150 -27.80 -18.19 -22.99
N ALA A 151 -27.70 -17.80 -24.26
CA ALA A 151 -28.69 -17.00 -24.98
C ALA A 151 -30.04 -17.72 -25.12
#